data_AF-A0A2E1X3Z7-F1
#
_entry.id   AF-A0A2E1X3Z7-F1
#
_cell.length_a   1.000
_cell.length_b   1.000
_cell.length_c   1.000
_cell.angle_alpha   90.00
_cell.angle_beta   90.00
_cell.angle_gamma   90.00
#
_symmetry.space_group_name_H-M   'P 1'
#
loop_
_entity.id
_entity.type
_entity.pdbx_description
1 polymer ?
#
loop_
_entity_poly.entity_id
_entity_poly.type
_entity_poly.pdbx_seq_one_letter_code
_entity_poly.pdbx_strand_id
1 'polypeptide(L)'
;MSVLTEERLIQFLKETVDIERDCLERIVSEGTRPVPADILARYRSLIQSIYAERDHEPTLQEECWEWIWEIKEGMNLIQLYGRLAWLNLQLLELL
;
A
#
# COMPACT_ATOMS: atom_id res chain seq x y z
N MET A 1 -17.50 1.07 14.17
CA MET A 1 -16.70 2.28 14.48
C MET A 1 -15.26 1.83 14.36
N SER A 2 -14.54 2.39 13.40
CA SER A 2 -13.13 2.08 13.18
C SER A 2 -12.34 2.38 14.45
N VAL A 3 -11.47 1.46 14.86
CA VAL A 3 -10.56 1.68 16.02
C VAL A 3 -9.32 2.44 15.56
N LEU A 4 -9.10 2.52 14.24
CA LEU A 4 -8.03 3.27 13.63
C LEU A 4 -8.32 4.78 13.74
N THR A 5 -7.42 5.51 14.37
CA THR A 5 -7.52 6.98 14.49
C THR A 5 -7.37 7.63 13.11
N GLU A 6 -8.08 8.74 12.90
CA GLU A 6 -7.99 9.55 11.68
C GLU A 6 -6.54 9.92 11.34
N GLU A 7 -5.73 10.32 12.34
CA GLU A 7 -4.32 10.66 12.14
C GLU A 7 -3.50 9.49 11.59
N ARG A 8 -3.82 8.25 12.01
CA ARG A 8 -3.14 7.04 11.55
C ARG A 8 -3.53 6.69 10.12
N LEU A 9 -4.81 6.84 9.77
CA LEU A 9 -5.29 6.69 8.39
C LEU A 9 -4.63 7.71 7.47
N ILE A 10 -4.59 8.99 7.87
CA ILE A 10 -3.92 10.05 7.10
C ILE A 10 -2.43 9.74 6.90
N GLN A 11 -1.75 9.19 7.92
CA GLN A 11 -0.36 8.79 7.81
C GLN A 11 -0.17 7.64 6.78
N PHE A 12 -1.06 6.64 6.75
CA PHE A 12 -1.02 5.59 5.74
C PHE A 12 -1.31 6.11 4.32
N LEU A 13 -2.27 7.02 4.17
CA LEU A 13 -2.57 7.68 2.90
C LEU A 13 -1.35 8.45 2.39
N LYS A 14 -0.70 9.23 3.25
CA LYS A 14 0.53 9.97 2.92
C LYS A 14 1.65 9.03 2.47
N GLU A 15 1.92 7.96 3.21
CA GLU A 15 2.95 6.98 2.87
C GLU A 15 2.65 6.28 1.54
N THR A 16 1.38 5.96 1.28
CA THR A 16 0.93 5.39 0.00
C THR A 16 1.25 6.34 -1.16
N VAL A 17 0.82 7.60 -1.06
CA VAL A 17 1.07 8.63 -2.08
C VAL A 17 2.56 8.89 -2.30
N ASP A 18 3.36 8.91 -1.23
CA ASP A 18 4.81 9.09 -1.35
C ASP A 18 5.49 7.93 -2.09
N ILE A 19 5.00 6.69 -1.95
CA ILE A 19 5.51 5.54 -2.72
C ILE A 19 4.98 5.58 -4.16
N GLU A 20 3.71 5.96 -4.37
CA GLU A 20 3.10 6.10 -5.69
C GLU A 20 3.82 7.11 -6.56
N ARG A 21 4.17 8.28 -6.01
CA ARG A 21 4.92 9.32 -6.72
C ARG A 21 6.24 8.76 -7.26
N ASP A 22 7.01 8.11 -6.40
CA ASP A 22 8.31 7.55 -6.76
C ASP A 22 8.17 6.39 -7.76
N CYS A 23 7.12 5.58 -7.64
CA CYS A 23 6.79 4.56 -8.63
C CYS A 23 6.45 5.19 -9.99
N LEU A 24 5.64 6.24 -10.02
CA LEU A 24 5.18 6.88 -11.25
C LEU A 24 6.34 7.52 -12.02
N GLU A 25 7.23 8.24 -11.32
CA GLU A 25 8.45 8.81 -11.92
C GLU A 25 9.32 7.73 -12.57
N ARG A 26 9.41 6.56 -11.93
CA ARG A 26 10.13 5.41 -12.49
C ARG A 26 9.38 4.71 -13.62
N ILE A 27 8.06 4.60 -13.58
CA ILE A 27 7.29 4.05 -14.69
C ILE A 27 7.52 4.88 -15.96
N VAL A 28 7.56 6.21 -15.83
CA VAL A 28 7.81 7.10 -16.97
C VAL A 28 9.21 6.90 -17.57
N SER A 29 10.22 6.65 -16.73
CA SER A 29 11.62 6.54 -17.18
C SER A 29 12.09 5.12 -17.50
N GLU A 30 11.55 4.11 -16.82
CA GLU A 30 11.98 2.72 -16.83
C GLU A 30 10.91 1.75 -17.37
N GLY A 31 9.65 2.21 -17.52
CA GLY A 31 8.52 1.39 -17.94
C GLY A 31 8.11 0.36 -16.89
N THR A 32 7.83 -0.86 -17.33
CA THR A 32 7.35 -1.97 -16.48
C THR A 32 8.49 -2.85 -15.95
N ARG A 33 9.65 -2.27 -15.67
CA ARG A 33 10.78 -2.99 -15.07
C ARG A 33 10.42 -3.51 -13.66
N PRO A 34 11.16 -4.51 -13.16
CA PRO A 34 11.03 -4.97 -11.78
C PRO A 34 11.14 -3.80 -10.79
N VAL A 35 10.37 -3.85 -9.72
CA VAL A 35 10.41 -2.80 -8.69
C VAL A 35 11.81 -2.74 -8.05
N PRO A 36 12.42 -1.56 -7.96
CA PRO A 36 13.67 -1.35 -7.22
C PRO A 36 13.55 -1.79 -5.75
N ALA A 37 14.63 -2.36 -5.20
CA ALA A 37 14.61 -2.95 -3.87
C ALA A 37 14.23 -1.95 -2.76
N ASP A 38 14.61 -0.68 -2.89
CA ASP A 38 14.28 0.42 -1.97
C ASP A 38 12.79 0.73 -1.94
N ILE A 39 12.15 0.82 -3.11
CA ILE A 39 10.69 1.05 -3.22
C ILE A 39 9.94 -0.17 -2.70
N LEU A 40 10.37 -1.38 -3.06
CA LEU A 40 9.74 -2.61 -2.59
C LEU A 40 9.85 -2.75 -1.06
N ALA A 41 10.97 -2.34 -0.46
CA ALA A 41 11.15 -2.34 0.99
C ALA A 41 10.21 -1.35 1.68
N ARG A 42 10.03 -0.15 1.14
CA ARG A 42 9.06 0.83 1.67
C ARG A 42 7.63 0.32 1.57
N TYR A 43 7.24 -0.26 0.43
CA TYR A 43 5.94 -0.89 0.27
C TYR A 43 5.72 -2.01 1.30
N ARG A 44 6.71 -2.89 1.50
CA ARG A 44 6.65 -3.94 2.53
C ARG A 44 6.45 -3.36 3.94
N SER A 45 7.18 -2.29 4.27
CA SER A 45 7.05 -1.61 5.57
C SER A 45 5.65 -1.01 5.77
N LEU A 46 5.07 -0.41 4.73
CA LEU A 46 3.71 0.12 4.76
C LEU A 46 2.69 -1.01 5.01
N ILE A 47 2.75 -2.09 4.24
CA ILE A 47 1.85 -3.24 4.41
C ILE A 47 1.96 -3.84 5.81
N GLN A 48 3.17 -4.00 6.35
CA GLN A 48 3.38 -4.48 7.71
C GLN A 48 2.79 -3.53 8.76
N SER A 49 2.90 -2.22 8.53
CA SER A 49 2.34 -1.21 9.43
C SER A 49 0.82 -1.23 9.44
N ILE A 50 0.19 -1.45 8.29
CA ILE A 50 -1.27 -1.62 8.19
C ILE A 50 -1.70 -2.94 8.82
N TYR A 51 -0.95 -4.02 8.55
CA TYR A 51 -1.23 -5.34 9.13
C TYR A 51 -1.21 -5.33 10.66
N ALA A 52 -0.35 -4.51 11.28
CA ALA A 52 -0.30 -4.36 12.74
C ALA A 52 -1.61 -3.81 13.35
N GLU A 53 -2.43 -3.12 12.54
CA GLU A 53 -3.72 -2.59 12.96
C GLU A 53 -4.88 -3.58 12.71
N ARG A 54 -4.63 -4.70 12.01
CA ARG A 54 -5.66 -5.65 11.54
C ARG A 54 -6.55 -6.21 12.65
N ASP A 55 -5.98 -6.52 13.80
CA ASP A 55 -6.74 -7.07 14.94
C ASP A 55 -7.64 -6.02 15.60
N HIS A 56 -7.32 -4.74 15.38
CA HIS A 56 -8.06 -3.61 15.94
C HIS A 56 -9.13 -3.09 14.97
N GLU A 57 -8.96 -3.30 13.66
CA GLU A 57 -9.89 -2.82 12.64
C GLU A 57 -10.62 -3.97 11.91
N PRO A 58 -11.92 -4.20 12.19
CA PRO A 58 -12.69 -5.27 11.55
C PRO A 58 -12.68 -5.21 10.02
N THR A 59 -12.66 -4.02 9.44
CA THR A 59 -12.65 -3.84 7.99
C THR A 59 -11.38 -4.42 7.34
N LEU A 60 -10.23 -4.35 8.04
CA LEU A 60 -8.97 -4.95 7.56
C LEU A 60 -8.98 -6.49 7.61
N GLN A 61 -10.03 -7.10 8.17
CA GLN A 61 -10.22 -8.55 8.21
C GLN A 61 -11.11 -9.05 7.07
N GLU A 62 -11.69 -8.15 6.28
CA GLU A 62 -12.50 -8.52 5.12
C GLU A 62 -11.68 -9.20 4.03
N GLU A 63 -12.33 -10.10 3.27
CA GLU A 63 -11.70 -10.90 2.21
C GLU A 63 -10.97 -10.04 1.16
N CYS A 64 -11.47 -8.83 0.90
CA CYS A 64 -10.87 -7.89 -0.04
C CYS A 64 -9.43 -7.48 0.34
N TRP A 65 -9.03 -7.60 1.61
CA TRP A 65 -7.69 -7.28 2.09
C TRP A 65 -6.70 -8.45 2.03
N GLU A 66 -7.16 -9.69 1.88
CA GLU A 66 -6.29 -10.88 2.00
C GLU A 66 -5.11 -10.87 1.02
N TRP A 67 -5.32 -10.37 -0.20
CA TRP A 67 -4.34 -10.41 -1.27
C TRP A 67 -3.18 -9.42 -1.11
N ILE A 68 -3.33 -8.36 -0.28
CA ILE A 68 -2.25 -7.39 -0.07
C ILE A 68 -1.23 -7.85 0.98
N TRP A 69 -1.59 -8.81 1.82
CA TRP A 69 -0.70 -9.37 2.86
C TRP A 69 0.44 -10.19 2.25
N GLU A 70 0.19 -10.80 1.09
CA GLU A 70 1.20 -11.54 0.34
C GLU A 70 1.82 -10.68 -0.76
N ILE A 71 3.08 -10.28 -0.53
CA ILE A 71 3.87 -9.50 -1.49
C ILE A 71 4.62 -10.48 -2.39
N LYS A 72 4.08 -10.71 -3.59
CA LYS A 72 4.69 -11.59 -4.61
C LYS A 72 6.08 -11.10 -5.00
N GLU A 73 7.03 -12.03 -5.05
CA GLU A 73 8.36 -11.78 -5.62
C GLU A 73 8.28 -11.49 -7.13
N GLY A 74 9.15 -10.61 -7.63
CA GLY A 74 9.21 -10.27 -9.05
C GLY A 74 8.13 -9.30 -9.55
N MET A 75 7.44 -8.60 -8.64
CA MET A 75 6.50 -7.53 -9.00
C MET A 75 7.19 -6.44 -9.83
N ASN A 76 6.51 -5.95 -10.86
CA ASN A 76 6.97 -4.82 -11.65
C ASN A 76 6.35 -3.49 -11.20
N LEU A 77 6.92 -2.37 -11.67
CA LEU A 77 6.51 -1.03 -11.26
C LEU A 77 5.02 -0.74 -11.49
N ILE A 78 4.44 -1.18 -12.61
CA ILE A 78 3.01 -0.93 -12.90
C ILE A 78 2.09 -1.74 -12.00
N GLN A 79 2.48 -2.97 -11.66
CA GLN A 79 1.76 -3.80 -10.69
C GLN A 79 1.79 -3.15 -9.32
N LEU A 80 2.96 -2.70 -8.86
CA LEU A 80 3.07 -2.03 -7.56
C LEU A 80 2.23 -0.75 -7.51
N TYR A 81 2.30 0.09 -8.55
CA TYR A 81 1.47 1.29 -8.65
C TYR A 81 -0.02 0.96 -8.56
N GLY A 82 -0.50 -0.05 -9.30
CA GLY A 82 -1.90 -0.47 -9.21
C GLY A 82 -2.31 -0.96 -7.82
N ARG A 83 -1.40 -1.62 -7.09
CA ARG A 83 -1.64 -2.05 -5.71
C ARG A 83 -1.73 -0.87 -4.75
N LEU A 84 -0.86 0.12 -4.90
CA LEU A 84 -0.89 1.34 -4.09
C LEU A 84 -2.16 2.15 -4.34
N ALA A 85 -2.60 2.26 -5.60
CA ALA A 85 -3.83 2.98 -5.95
C ALA A 85 -5.06 2.34 -5.32
N TRP A 86 -5.13 1.01 -5.33
CA TRP A 86 -6.17 0.28 -4.60
C TRP A 86 -6.09 0.53 -3.10
N LEU A 87 -4.88 0.44 -2.51
CA LEU A 87 -4.67 0.66 -1.09
C LEU A 87 -5.12 2.06 -0.66
N ASN A 88 -4.81 3.08 -1.47
CA ASN A 88 -5.19 4.46 -1.23
C ASN A 88 -6.72 4.63 -1.21
N LEU A 89 -7.42 4.00 -2.17
CA LEU A 89 -8.89 4.00 -2.20
C LEU A 89 -9.49 3.33 -0.96
N GLN A 90 -8.98 2.15 -0.58
CA GLN A 90 -9.51 1.42 0.58
C GLN A 90 -9.24 2.14 1.89
N LEU A 91 -8.06 2.75 2.06
CA LEU A 91 -7.77 3.57 3.23
C LEU A 91 -8.67 4.82 3.31
N LEU A 92 -9.05 5.40 2.17
CA LEU A 92 -10.00 6.51 2.12
C LEU A 92 -11.41 6.08 2.54
N GLU A 93 -11.83 4.87 2.20
CA GLU A 93 -13.13 4.31 2.60
C GLU A 93 -13.23 4.01 4.10
N LEU A 94 -12.10 3.98 4.82
CA LEU A 94 -12.04 3.80 6.28
C LEU A 94 -12.17 5.10 7.08
N LEU A 95 -12.06 6.26 6.43
CA LEU A 95 -12.29 7.59 7.04
C LEU A 95 -13.80 7.87 7.18
#